data_AF-A0A7W7G307-F1
#
_entry.id   AF-A0A7W7G307-F1
#
_cell.length_a   1.000
_cell.length_b   1.000
_cell.length_c   1.000
_cell.angle_alpha   90.00
_cell.angle_beta   90.00
_cell.angle_gamma   90.00
#
_symmetry.space_group_name_H-M   'P 1'
#
loop_
_entity.id
_entity.type
_entity.pdbx_description
1 polymer ?
#
loop_
_entity_poly.entity_id
_entity_poly.type
_entity_poly.pdbx_seq_one_letter_code
_entity_poly.pdbx_strand_id
1 'polypeptide(L)'
;MITEQKIALDPATFAESATHPDSAVVLEDHEGGLDPWTAAVWLAARNEKVRITLPAAPAAVSEEMADKALDTLAALAGPRVAPPGPASRFDDLPASVAKLEPGDPGYRGRSSTYMRGGRPALILRPRTPGEVADALAFARRHPELTLGLRSGGHGISGRSTNNGGLIIDVGAMNSIEMLGHGHGHVRVGPGATWKQVGAFLDQYDLALGSGDYGGVGVGGLATAGGIGFLSREQGLTIDRLRAVELVLADGSLVRASAEENQDLFWAVRGAGANFGVATAFEFEAEEVTEVGWAQLALVTQDLAESLRQYGEAAREAPRDTTVFWLTGQPRQGQSVIQMYGMVDSGDPDTIIERLTPFATTALLAQQQVVVARYADVMAQAADVGAEGHHGRGEPIARSGFLPELTEEFARDAVQLLRSGQTFFFQLRHMGGAITDTPSEATAFAHRTPEFSVTAIGMDRQGLDAAWDLFMAKHFDGLYLSFETDRRPERLLDAFPPETLSRLRELKRRYDPAELFRDNFAISLEAS
;
A
#
# COMPACT_ATOMS: atom_id res chain seq x y z
N MET A 1 28.29 -33.53 0.13
CA MET A 1 28.85 -32.31 -0.48
C MET A 1 27.90 -31.87 -1.58
N ILE A 2 26.99 -30.97 -1.22
CA ILE A 2 26.23 -30.18 -2.17
C ILE A 2 27.24 -29.20 -2.76
N THR A 3 27.40 -29.21 -4.08
CA THR A 3 28.04 -28.10 -4.79
C THR A 3 27.02 -27.62 -5.80
N GLU A 4 26.42 -26.48 -5.46
CA GLU A 4 25.58 -25.69 -6.35
C GLU A 4 26.45 -25.19 -7.52
N GLN A 5 25.96 -25.36 -8.74
CA GLN A 5 26.49 -24.67 -9.91
C GLN A 5 25.33 -23.93 -10.58
N LYS A 6 25.41 -22.60 -10.54
CA LYS A 6 24.49 -21.65 -11.19
C LYS A 6 25.10 -21.22 -12.54
N ILE A 7 24.26 -20.87 -13.50
CA ILE A 7 24.69 -20.12 -14.70
C ILE A 7 23.97 -18.77 -14.75
N ALA A 8 24.75 -17.74 -15.11
CA ALA A 8 24.37 -16.34 -15.31
C ALA A 8 23.88 -16.10 -16.75
N LEU A 9 22.86 -15.26 -16.90
CA LEU A 9 22.34 -14.81 -18.19
C LEU A 9 22.93 -13.43 -18.49
N ASP A 10 23.53 -13.25 -19.67
CA ASP A 10 23.95 -11.95 -20.18
C ASP A 10 22.73 -11.20 -20.75
N PRO A 11 22.32 -10.06 -20.16
CA PRO A 11 21.14 -9.30 -20.60
C PRO A 11 21.29 -8.67 -21.99
N ALA A 12 22.52 -8.45 -22.47
CA ALA A 12 22.77 -7.72 -23.72
C ALA A 12 22.27 -8.48 -24.96
N THR A 13 22.38 -9.80 -24.97
CA THR A 13 21.93 -10.64 -26.09
C THR A 13 20.40 -10.75 -26.19
N PHE A 14 19.67 -10.46 -25.10
CA PHE A 14 18.21 -10.55 -25.05
C PHE A 14 17.49 -9.28 -25.52
N ALA A 15 18.16 -8.13 -25.51
CA ALA A 15 17.55 -6.85 -25.84
C ALA A 15 17.38 -6.63 -27.36
N GLU A 16 18.26 -7.19 -28.20
CA GLU A 16 18.19 -6.99 -29.66
C GLU A 16 17.12 -7.84 -30.36
N SER A 17 16.72 -8.99 -29.82
CA SER A 17 15.72 -9.87 -30.46
C SER A 17 14.26 -9.53 -30.10
N ALA A 18 14.03 -8.57 -29.20
CA ALA A 18 12.69 -8.17 -28.76
C ALA A 18 12.08 -7.04 -29.62
N THR A 19 12.84 -6.46 -30.56
CA THR A 19 12.43 -5.29 -31.35
C THR A 19 11.93 -5.63 -32.76
N HIS A 20 12.00 -6.90 -33.20
CA HIS A 20 11.44 -7.34 -34.49
C HIS A 20 10.43 -8.48 -34.31
N PRO A 21 9.18 -8.34 -34.82
CA PRO A 21 8.11 -9.34 -34.62
C PRO A 21 8.30 -10.67 -35.38
N ASP A 22 9.43 -10.84 -36.08
CA ASP A 22 9.77 -12.04 -36.87
C ASP A 22 11.16 -12.63 -36.55
N SER A 23 11.86 -12.18 -35.51
CA SER A 23 13.18 -12.75 -35.16
C SER A 23 13.03 -14.10 -34.44
N ALA A 24 13.52 -15.17 -35.09
CA ALA A 24 13.63 -16.50 -34.50
C ALA A 24 14.73 -16.51 -33.42
N VAL A 25 14.38 -16.96 -32.21
CA VAL A 25 15.36 -17.25 -31.16
C VAL A 25 15.99 -18.61 -31.48
N VAL A 26 17.28 -18.62 -31.82
CA VAL A 26 18.06 -19.86 -32.02
C VAL A 26 18.70 -20.24 -30.69
N LEU A 27 18.33 -21.39 -30.14
CA LEU A 27 18.96 -21.96 -28.95
C LEU A 27 20.06 -22.93 -29.44
N GLU A 28 21.33 -22.55 -29.24
CA GLU A 28 22.45 -23.45 -29.53
C GLU A 28 22.77 -24.34 -28.32
N ASP A 29 23.05 -25.62 -28.62
CA ASP A 29 23.33 -26.66 -27.65
C ASP A 29 24.82 -26.57 -27.23
N HIS A 30 25.06 -26.11 -26.01
CA HIS A 30 26.36 -26.25 -25.36
C HIS A 30 26.20 -27.13 -24.13
N GLU A 31 27.03 -28.18 -24.07
CA GLU A 31 26.93 -29.31 -23.15
C GLU A 31 26.66 -28.88 -21.70
N GLY A 32 25.51 -29.33 -21.17
CA GLY A 32 25.19 -29.29 -19.74
C GLY A 32 23.91 -28.56 -19.31
N GLY A 33 22.90 -28.41 -20.18
CA GLY A 33 21.65 -27.68 -19.88
C GLY A 33 20.36 -28.51 -20.00
N LEU A 34 19.23 -27.95 -19.51
CA LEU A 34 17.87 -28.49 -19.66
C LEU A 34 17.60 -28.89 -21.11
N ASP A 35 16.90 -30.02 -21.30
CA ASP A 35 16.63 -30.51 -22.64
C ASP A 35 15.82 -29.48 -23.47
N PRO A 36 16.06 -29.38 -24.79
CA PRO A 36 15.45 -28.37 -25.64
C PRO A 36 13.92 -28.34 -25.59
N TRP A 37 13.27 -29.46 -25.27
CA TRP A 37 11.81 -29.54 -25.17
C TRP A 37 11.29 -28.94 -23.87
N THR A 38 12.00 -29.11 -22.75
CA THR A 38 11.62 -28.46 -21.49
C THR A 38 11.79 -26.94 -21.56
N ALA A 39 12.84 -26.45 -22.24
CA ALA A 39 13.01 -25.02 -22.50
C ALA A 39 11.92 -24.44 -23.41
N ALA A 40 11.55 -25.18 -24.47
CA ALA A 40 10.46 -24.82 -25.38
C ALA A 40 9.10 -24.74 -24.67
N VAL A 41 8.78 -25.70 -23.80
CA VAL A 41 7.53 -25.72 -23.01
C VAL A 41 7.48 -24.55 -22.02
N TRP A 42 8.60 -24.20 -21.39
CA TRP A 42 8.68 -23.08 -20.46
C TRP A 42 8.50 -21.71 -21.16
N LEU A 43 9.08 -21.55 -22.35
CA LEU A 43 8.93 -20.35 -23.19
C LEU A 43 7.52 -20.20 -23.75
N ALA A 44 6.89 -21.30 -24.19
CA ALA A 44 5.51 -21.32 -24.68
C ALA A 44 4.47 -21.04 -23.58
N ALA A 45 4.79 -21.34 -22.31
CA ALA A 45 3.90 -21.05 -21.19
C ALA A 45 3.78 -19.56 -20.85
N ARG A 46 4.70 -18.70 -21.31
CA ARG A 46 4.82 -17.30 -20.90
C ARG A 46 4.57 -16.25 -21.98
N ASN A 47 4.45 -16.65 -23.26
CA ASN A 47 4.30 -15.71 -24.37
C ASN A 47 3.14 -16.12 -25.29
N GLU A 48 2.34 -15.14 -25.74
CA GLU A 48 1.12 -15.39 -26.53
C GLU A 48 1.40 -15.80 -28.00
N LYS A 49 2.63 -15.59 -28.50
CA LYS A 49 3.07 -16.05 -29.82
C LYS A 49 4.53 -16.46 -29.77
N VAL A 50 4.82 -17.76 -29.88
CA VAL A 50 6.18 -18.28 -30.04
C VAL A 50 6.21 -19.19 -31.28
N ARG A 51 7.19 -18.97 -32.16
CA ARG A 51 7.51 -19.88 -33.27
C ARG A 51 8.84 -20.56 -32.95
N ILE A 52 8.79 -21.85 -32.63
CA ILE A 52 9.96 -22.66 -32.26
C ILE A 52 10.42 -23.42 -33.50
N THR A 53 11.69 -23.25 -33.88
CA THR A 53 12.30 -23.99 -35.01
C THR A 53 13.35 -24.93 -34.43
N LEU A 54 13.12 -26.24 -34.49
CA LEU A 54 14.06 -27.22 -33.97
C LEU A 54 15.18 -27.48 -34.99
N PRO A 55 16.45 -27.59 -34.57
CA PRO A 55 17.48 -28.15 -35.44
C PRO A 55 17.15 -29.61 -35.74
N ALA A 56 17.52 -30.08 -36.94
CA ALA A 56 17.25 -31.43 -37.41
C ALA A 56 17.59 -32.46 -36.33
N ALA A 57 16.61 -33.30 -35.98
CA ALA A 57 16.63 -34.17 -34.80
C ALA A 57 17.94 -34.98 -34.72
N PRO A 58 18.57 -35.12 -33.54
CA PRO A 58 19.61 -36.11 -33.37
C PRO A 58 19.01 -37.50 -33.60
N ALA A 59 19.78 -38.37 -34.26
CA ALA A 59 19.37 -39.70 -34.67
C ALA A 59 19.10 -40.61 -33.46
N ALA A 60 17.89 -40.53 -32.90
CA ALA A 60 17.15 -41.56 -32.16
C ALA A 60 15.92 -40.93 -31.49
N VAL A 61 15.02 -40.33 -32.27
CA VAL A 61 13.65 -40.04 -31.78
C VAL A 61 12.77 -41.10 -32.41
N SER A 62 12.14 -41.95 -31.59
CA SER A 62 11.18 -42.93 -32.13
C SER A 62 9.99 -42.17 -32.73
N GLU A 63 9.37 -42.71 -33.78
CA GLU A 63 8.14 -42.17 -34.38
C GLU A 63 7.08 -41.88 -33.29
N GLU A 64 6.99 -42.75 -32.29
CA GLU A 64 6.09 -42.58 -31.15
C GLU A 64 6.37 -41.32 -30.30
N MET A 65 7.65 -40.95 -30.13
CA MET A 65 8.02 -39.72 -29.41
C MET A 65 7.76 -38.47 -30.26
N ALA A 66 7.98 -38.55 -31.57
CA ALA A 66 7.67 -37.46 -32.50
C ALA A 66 6.16 -37.21 -32.58
N ASP A 67 5.35 -38.26 -32.66
CA ASP A 67 3.89 -38.18 -32.69
C ASP A 67 3.35 -37.63 -31.37
N LYS A 68 3.88 -38.09 -30.23
CA LYS A 68 3.46 -37.58 -28.90
C LYS A 68 3.85 -36.12 -28.70
N ALA A 69 4.99 -35.68 -29.24
CA ALA A 69 5.40 -34.27 -29.23
C ALA A 69 4.49 -33.42 -30.14
N LEU A 70 4.11 -33.93 -31.33
CA LEU A 70 3.18 -33.27 -32.24
C LEU A 70 1.77 -33.17 -31.65
N ASP A 71 1.28 -34.21 -30.99
CA ASP A 71 0.01 -34.20 -30.25
C ASP A 71 0.05 -33.21 -29.07
N THR A 72 1.15 -33.17 -28.34
CA THR A 72 1.34 -32.23 -27.23
C THR A 72 1.42 -30.78 -27.73
N LEU A 73 2.11 -30.53 -28.85
CA LEU A 73 2.18 -29.24 -29.51
C LEU A 73 0.82 -28.82 -30.09
N ALA A 74 0.06 -29.74 -30.68
CA ALA A 74 -1.29 -29.47 -31.17
C ALA A 74 -2.26 -29.14 -30.01
N ALA A 75 -2.11 -29.82 -28.86
CA ALA A 75 -2.85 -29.51 -27.64
C ALA A 75 -2.45 -28.16 -27.02
N LEU A 76 -1.20 -27.71 -27.21
CA LEU A 76 -0.69 -26.42 -26.75
C LEU A 76 -0.95 -25.26 -27.73
N ALA A 77 -1.07 -25.54 -29.03
CA ALA A 77 -1.25 -24.56 -30.12
C ALA A 77 -2.72 -24.32 -30.51
N GLY A 78 -3.65 -25.12 -30.01
CA GLY A 78 -5.08 -24.79 -30.08
C GLY A 78 -5.40 -23.50 -29.31
N PRO A 79 -6.51 -22.80 -29.61
CA PRO A 79 -6.96 -21.73 -28.74
C PRO A 79 -7.09 -22.32 -27.33
N ARG A 80 -6.33 -21.77 -26.37
CA ARG A 80 -6.54 -22.04 -24.94
C ARG A 80 -7.90 -21.47 -24.57
N VAL A 81 -8.96 -22.20 -24.91
CA VAL A 81 -10.22 -22.08 -24.23
C VAL A 81 -9.94 -22.73 -22.89
N ALA A 82 -9.65 -21.91 -21.87
CA ALA A 82 -9.76 -22.39 -20.50
C ALA A 82 -11.10 -23.15 -20.43
N PRO A 83 -11.13 -24.41 -19.93
CA PRO A 83 -12.41 -25.08 -19.76
C PRO A 83 -13.32 -24.10 -19.05
N PRO A 84 -14.55 -23.85 -19.54
CA PRO A 84 -15.42 -22.87 -18.92
C PRO A 84 -15.42 -23.19 -17.43
N GLY A 85 -15.05 -22.20 -16.63
CA GLY A 85 -15.18 -22.31 -15.19
C GLY A 85 -16.59 -22.80 -14.85
N PRO A 86 -16.83 -23.29 -13.62
CA PRO A 86 -18.20 -23.49 -13.17
C PRO A 86 -19.02 -22.26 -13.58
N ALA A 87 -20.24 -22.47 -14.09
CA ALA A 87 -21.11 -21.37 -14.46
C ALA A 87 -21.12 -20.34 -13.33
N SER A 88 -20.97 -19.06 -13.68
CA SER A 88 -20.93 -17.97 -12.71
C SER A 88 -22.01 -18.21 -11.66
N ARG A 89 -21.64 -18.02 -10.39
CA ARG A 89 -22.61 -18.16 -9.29
C ARG A 89 -23.72 -17.11 -9.38
N PHE A 90 -23.49 -16.06 -10.17
CA PHE A 90 -24.35 -14.89 -10.31
C PHE A 90 -24.86 -14.80 -11.75
N ASP A 91 -26.19 -14.80 -11.92
CA ASP A 91 -26.85 -14.73 -13.24
C ASP A 91 -27.01 -13.28 -13.75
N ASP A 92 -26.80 -12.30 -12.89
CA ASP A 92 -27.15 -10.89 -13.08
C ASP A 92 -25.94 -9.94 -12.98
N LEU A 93 -24.76 -10.49 -13.29
CA LEU A 93 -23.48 -9.79 -13.36
C LEU A 93 -23.53 -8.61 -14.35
N PRO A 94 -22.91 -7.47 -14.01
CA PRO A 94 -22.83 -6.34 -14.92
C PRO A 94 -21.94 -6.69 -16.13
N ALA A 95 -22.50 -6.59 -17.34
CA ALA A 95 -21.78 -6.92 -18.58
C ALA A 95 -20.66 -5.90 -18.92
N SER A 96 -20.76 -4.69 -18.39
CA SER A 96 -19.82 -3.59 -18.60
C SER A 96 -18.51 -3.76 -17.84
N VAL A 97 -18.48 -4.55 -16.77
CA VAL A 97 -17.36 -4.61 -15.83
C VAL A 97 -16.59 -5.92 -16.00
N ALA A 98 -15.26 -5.81 -16.08
CA ALA A 98 -14.40 -6.99 -16.08
C ALA A 98 -14.53 -7.76 -14.76
N LYS A 99 -14.66 -9.09 -14.84
CA LYS A 99 -14.89 -9.97 -13.69
C LYS A 99 -13.80 -11.02 -13.55
N LEU A 100 -13.51 -11.42 -12.31
CA LEU A 100 -12.69 -12.58 -11.99
C LEU A 100 -13.38 -13.41 -10.91
N GLU A 101 -13.56 -14.68 -11.20
CA GLU A 101 -14.10 -15.71 -10.31
C GLU A 101 -13.02 -16.76 -9.96
N PRO A 102 -13.23 -17.56 -8.89
CA PRO A 102 -12.33 -18.66 -8.57
C PRO A 102 -12.13 -19.61 -9.75
N GLY A 103 -10.89 -19.70 -10.24
CA GLY A 103 -10.53 -20.52 -11.41
C GLY A 103 -10.09 -19.70 -12.61
N ASP A 104 -10.47 -18.42 -12.67
CA ASP A 104 -10.08 -17.54 -13.78
C ASP A 104 -8.58 -17.21 -13.76
N PRO A 105 -7.95 -17.06 -14.94
CA PRO A 105 -6.61 -16.50 -15.05
C PRO A 105 -6.51 -15.14 -14.34
N GLY A 106 -5.53 -15.01 -13.44
CA GLY A 106 -5.30 -13.78 -12.69
C GLY A 106 -6.18 -13.56 -11.45
N TYR A 107 -7.12 -14.46 -11.14
CA TYR A 107 -7.88 -14.43 -9.88
C TYR A 107 -6.96 -14.53 -8.67
N ARG A 108 -6.01 -15.49 -8.67
CA ARG A 108 -5.12 -15.75 -7.52
C ARG A 108 -4.30 -14.54 -7.11
N GLY A 109 -3.75 -13.80 -8.07
CA GLY A 109 -2.99 -12.59 -7.76
C GLY A 109 -3.82 -11.40 -7.27
N ARG A 110 -5.14 -11.56 -7.30
CA ARG A 110 -6.13 -10.56 -6.91
C ARG A 110 -7.07 -11.05 -5.83
N SER A 111 -6.89 -12.24 -5.28
CA SER A 111 -7.74 -12.73 -4.19
C SER A 111 -7.25 -12.22 -2.82
N SER A 112 -5.95 -11.99 -2.70
CA SER A 112 -5.29 -11.55 -1.45
C SER A 112 -4.89 -10.07 -1.49
N THR A 113 -4.49 -9.55 -0.34
CA THR A 113 -3.89 -8.22 -0.16
C THR A 113 -2.40 -8.36 0.19
N TYR A 114 -1.70 -7.25 0.35
CA TYR A 114 -0.27 -7.23 0.67
C TYR A 114 0.07 -8.09 1.89
N MET A 115 -0.79 -8.09 2.93
CA MET A 115 -0.56 -8.81 4.18
C MET A 115 -1.57 -9.93 4.48
N ARG A 116 -2.77 -9.92 3.87
CA ARG A 116 -3.88 -10.82 4.25
C ARG A 116 -4.31 -11.71 3.09
N GLY A 117 -4.56 -12.99 3.38
CA GLY A 117 -5.11 -13.91 2.40
C GLY A 117 -6.59 -13.64 2.17
N GLY A 118 -7.08 -13.96 0.97
CA GLY A 118 -8.51 -13.88 0.69
C GLY A 118 -8.96 -14.83 -0.41
N ARG A 119 -10.25 -15.15 -0.38
CA ARG A 119 -10.95 -16.03 -1.33
C ARG A 119 -12.33 -15.43 -1.65
N PRO A 120 -12.40 -14.22 -2.24
CA PRO A 120 -13.67 -13.60 -2.63
C PRO A 120 -14.41 -14.49 -3.64
N ALA A 121 -15.74 -14.46 -3.60
CA ALA A 121 -16.56 -15.14 -4.60
C ALA A 121 -16.47 -14.46 -5.97
N LEU A 122 -16.31 -13.13 -5.97
CA LEU A 122 -16.27 -12.32 -7.18
C LEU A 122 -15.36 -11.11 -7.01
N ILE A 123 -14.59 -10.78 -8.04
CA ILE A 123 -13.83 -9.54 -8.14
C ILE A 123 -14.31 -8.80 -9.39
N LEU A 124 -14.88 -7.61 -9.21
CA LEU A 124 -15.23 -6.69 -10.29
C LEU A 124 -14.12 -5.65 -10.43
N ARG A 125 -13.64 -5.44 -11.66
CA ARG A 125 -12.49 -4.59 -11.98
C ARG A 125 -12.89 -3.43 -12.91
N PRO A 126 -13.60 -2.42 -12.38
CA PRO A 126 -14.02 -1.29 -13.18
C PRO A 126 -12.83 -0.47 -13.68
N ARG A 127 -12.99 0.12 -14.87
CA ARG A 127 -12.02 1.01 -15.53
C ARG A 127 -12.54 2.45 -15.66
N THR A 128 -13.84 2.64 -15.46
CA THR A 128 -14.50 3.93 -15.61
C THR A 128 -15.45 4.18 -14.43
N PRO A 129 -15.80 5.45 -14.13
CA PRO A 129 -16.83 5.75 -13.14
C PRO A 129 -18.18 5.07 -13.40
N GLY A 130 -18.58 4.91 -14.67
CA GLY A 130 -19.81 4.19 -15.04
C GLY A 130 -19.75 2.72 -14.65
N GLU A 131 -18.62 2.05 -14.91
CA GLU A 131 -18.41 0.66 -14.48
C GLU A 131 -18.38 0.51 -12.95
N VAL A 132 -17.89 1.51 -12.22
CA VAL A 132 -17.99 1.55 -10.75
C VAL A 132 -19.46 1.63 -10.32
N ALA A 133 -20.28 2.47 -10.96
CA ALA A 133 -21.70 2.57 -10.66
C ALA A 133 -22.45 1.25 -10.90
N ASP A 134 -22.13 0.54 -11.99
CA ASP A 134 -22.67 -0.79 -12.29
C ASP A 134 -22.23 -1.84 -11.25
N ALA A 135 -20.98 -1.80 -10.83
CA ALA A 135 -20.47 -2.68 -9.77
C ALA A 135 -21.15 -2.42 -8.41
N LEU A 136 -21.42 -1.15 -8.08
CA LEU A 136 -22.17 -0.79 -6.87
C LEU A 136 -23.64 -1.18 -6.98
N ALA A 137 -24.25 -1.07 -8.16
CA ALA A 137 -25.61 -1.55 -8.41
C ALA A 137 -25.73 -3.08 -8.22
N PHE A 138 -24.70 -3.83 -8.59
CA PHE A 138 -24.58 -5.24 -8.25
C PHE A 138 -24.45 -5.44 -6.74
N ALA A 139 -23.54 -4.74 -6.07
CA ALA A 139 -23.37 -4.84 -4.62
C ALA A 139 -24.66 -4.55 -3.82
N ARG A 140 -25.46 -3.55 -4.26
CA ARG A 140 -26.75 -3.23 -3.64
C ARG A 140 -27.79 -4.34 -3.77
N ARG A 141 -27.80 -5.09 -4.89
CA ARG A 141 -28.68 -6.24 -5.10
C ARG A 141 -28.26 -7.46 -4.28
N HIS A 142 -27.00 -7.50 -3.85
CA HIS A 142 -26.39 -8.58 -3.09
C HIS A 142 -25.87 -8.14 -1.71
N PRO A 143 -26.75 -7.62 -0.83
CA PRO A 143 -26.34 -7.13 0.49
C PRO A 143 -25.77 -8.24 1.40
N GLU A 144 -25.99 -9.51 1.07
CA GLU A 144 -25.40 -10.67 1.75
C GLU A 144 -23.90 -10.84 1.51
N LEU A 145 -23.34 -10.22 0.45
CA LEU A 145 -21.92 -10.29 0.14
C LEU A 145 -21.17 -9.19 0.91
N THR A 146 -20.16 -9.60 1.67
CA THR A 146 -19.15 -8.65 2.20
C THR A 146 -18.51 -7.89 1.04
N LEU A 147 -18.53 -6.56 1.10
CA LEU A 147 -18.01 -5.68 0.06
C LEU A 147 -16.59 -5.19 0.41
N GLY A 148 -15.59 -5.76 -0.24
CA GLY A 148 -14.23 -5.23 -0.22
C GLY A 148 -14.05 -4.13 -1.28
N LEU A 149 -13.59 -2.94 -0.89
CA LEU A 149 -13.13 -1.92 -1.82
C LEU A 149 -11.60 -1.92 -1.87
N ARG A 150 -11.02 -2.05 -3.06
CA ARG A 150 -9.57 -2.21 -3.22
C ARG A 150 -8.96 -1.25 -4.24
N SER A 151 -7.96 -0.51 -3.77
CA SER A 151 -6.95 0.19 -4.57
C SER A 151 -5.67 -0.67 -4.62
N GLY A 152 -4.57 -0.27 -3.97
CA GLY A 152 -3.32 -1.04 -3.93
C GLY A 152 -3.33 -2.24 -2.98
N GLY A 153 -4.38 -2.44 -2.16
CA GLY A 153 -4.47 -3.59 -1.25
C GLY A 153 -3.42 -3.61 -0.13
N HIS A 154 -3.05 -2.44 0.40
CA HIS A 154 -2.06 -2.31 1.48
C HIS A 154 -2.65 -2.17 2.89
N GLY A 155 -3.96 -2.02 3.04
CA GLY A 155 -4.61 -1.85 4.34
C GLY A 155 -4.38 -3.06 5.25
N ILE A 156 -3.67 -2.85 6.37
CA ILE A 156 -3.22 -3.93 7.28
C ILE A 156 -4.37 -4.74 7.90
N SER A 157 -5.52 -4.08 8.07
CA SER A 157 -6.77 -4.68 8.59
C SER A 157 -7.37 -5.78 7.70
N GLY A 158 -6.93 -5.86 6.43
CA GLY A 158 -7.45 -6.83 5.46
C GLY A 158 -8.84 -6.53 4.93
N ARG A 159 -9.43 -5.37 5.25
CA ARG A 159 -10.80 -4.99 4.87
C ARG A 159 -11.03 -4.81 3.35
N SER A 160 -9.96 -4.79 2.56
CA SER A 160 -10.00 -4.78 1.09
C SER A 160 -9.98 -6.19 0.46
N THR A 161 -10.11 -7.25 1.27
CA THR A 161 -10.40 -8.61 0.83
C THR A 161 -11.37 -9.30 1.79
N ASN A 162 -11.86 -10.48 1.42
CA ASN A 162 -12.80 -11.27 2.19
C ASN A 162 -12.78 -12.75 1.74
N ASN A 163 -13.62 -13.56 2.36
CA ASN A 163 -13.88 -14.94 1.97
C ASN A 163 -15.34 -15.06 1.53
N GLY A 164 -15.57 -15.36 0.26
CA GLY A 164 -16.90 -15.58 -0.31
C GLY A 164 -17.72 -14.32 -0.62
N GLY A 165 -17.17 -13.12 -0.44
CA GLY A 165 -17.83 -11.85 -0.76
C GLY A 165 -17.44 -11.28 -2.13
N LEU A 166 -17.70 -9.99 -2.30
CA LEU A 166 -17.41 -9.20 -3.50
C LEU A 166 -16.19 -8.31 -3.24
N ILE A 167 -15.31 -8.16 -4.24
CA ILE A 167 -14.31 -7.09 -4.27
C ILE A 167 -14.59 -6.18 -5.47
N ILE A 168 -14.67 -4.87 -5.23
CA ILE A 168 -14.55 -3.84 -6.27
C ILE A 168 -13.09 -3.37 -6.27
N ASP A 169 -12.36 -3.70 -7.32
CA ASP A 169 -10.94 -3.44 -7.49
C ASP A 169 -10.72 -2.33 -8.53
N VAL A 170 -10.44 -1.12 -8.04
CA VAL A 170 -10.19 0.08 -8.86
C VAL A 170 -8.75 0.19 -9.34
N GLY A 171 -7.94 -0.87 -9.19
CA GLY A 171 -6.53 -0.88 -9.59
C GLY A 171 -6.28 -0.64 -11.09
N ALA A 172 -7.30 -0.79 -11.93
CA ALA A 172 -7.22 -0.45 -13.36
C ALA A 172 -7.40 1.05 -13.65
N MET A 173 -7.85 1.84 -12.68
CA MET A 173 -8.01 3.29 -12.77
C MET A 173 -6.76 3.99 -12.23
N ASN A 174 -5.64 3.84 -12.93
CA ASN A 174 -4.30 4.25 -12.46
C ASN A 174 -3.64 5.33 -13.34
N SER A 175 -4.43 6.10 -14.07
CA SER A 175 -3.92 7.23 -14.88
C SER A 175 -3.36 8.34 -14.01
N ILE A 176 -2.32 9.02 -14.50
CA ILE A 176 -1.71 10.18 -13.86
C ILE A 176 -1.47 11.23 -14.94
N GLU A 177 -1.94 12.45 -14.74
CA GLU A 177 -1.82 13.54 -15.71
C GLU A 177 -1.69 14.91 -15.03
N MET A 178 -0.91 15.82 -15.62
CA MET A 178 -0.84 17.21 -15.18
C MET A 178 -2.06 17.98 -15.65
N LEU A 179 -2.68 18.73 -14.74
CA LEU A 179 -3.79 19.62 -15.03
C LEU A 179 -3.26 21.03 -15.33
N GLY A 180 -3.10 21.34 -16.61
CA GLY A 180 -2.60 22.64 -17.06
C GLY A 180 -1.08 22.73 -17.11
N HIS A 181 -0.57 23.93 -17.41
CA HIS A 181 0.86 24.18 -17.57
C HIS A 181 1.38 24.95 -16.35
N GLY A 182 2.15 24.27 -15.50
CA GLY A 182 2.99 24.87 -14.47
C GLY A 182 2.29 25.41 -13.22
N HIS A 183 1.78 24.54 -12.34
CA HIS A 183 1.40 24.86 -10.95
C HIS A 183 1.29 23.60 -10.05
N GLY A 184 1.99 22.49 -10.37
CA GLY A 184 1.92 21.27 -9.54
C GLY A 184 0.54 20.57 -9.48
N HIS A 185 -0.47 21.09 -10.17
CA HIS A 185 -1.82 20.52 -10.15
C HIS A 185 -1.84 19.21 -10.96
N VAL A 186 -2.09 18.09 -10.29
CA VAL A 186 -2.02 16.74 -10.87
C VAL A 186 -3.30 15.97 -10.61
N ARG A 187 -3.79 15.27 -11.62
CA ARG A 187 -4.91 14.34 -11.52
C ARG A 187 -4.39 12.91 -11.47
N VAL A 188 -4.86 12.16 -10.47
CA VAL A 188 -4.37 10.82 -10.14
C VAL A 188 -5.53 9.87 -9.96
N GLY A 189 -5.48 8.73 -10.65
CA GLY A 189 -6.45 7.65 -10.50
C GLY A 189 -6.27 6.90 -9.17
N PRO A 190 -7.35 6.39 -8.56
CA PRO A 190 -7.32 5.71 -7.27
C PRO A 190 -6.52 4.41 -7.29
N GLY A 191 -6.34 3.80 -8.47
CA GLY A 191 -5.60 2.56 -8.68
C GLY A 191 -4.09 2.73 -8.83
N ALA A 192 -3.59 3.97 -8.96
CA ALA A 192 -2.15 4.23 -9.01
C ALA A 192 -1.48 3.91 -7.67
N THR A 193 -0.17 3.62 -7.71
CA THR A 193 0.67 3.50 -6.52
C THR A 193 1.51 4.75 -6.31
N TRP A 194 1.93 5.02 -5.07
CA TRP A 194 2.77 6.19 -4.79
C TRP A 194 4.15 6.15 -5.45
N LYS A 195 4.66 4.96 -5.79
CA LYS A 195 5.84 4.80 -6.66
C LYS A 195 5.58 5.31 -8.07
N GLN A 196 4.41 5.01 -8.64
CA GLN A 196 4.02 5.50 -9.98
C GLN A 196 3.80 7.02 -9.97
N VAL A 197 3.16 7.55 -8.94
CA VAL A 197 2.97 9.00 -8.76
C VAL A 197 4.31 9.71 -8.61
N GLY A 198 5.20 9.20 -7.76
CA GLY A 198 6.55 9.74 -7.59
C GLY A 198 7.32 9.77 -8.92
N ALA A 199 7.37 8.65 -9.64
CA ALA A 199 8.07 8.57 -10.93
C ALA A 199 7.49 9.48 -12.03
N PHE A 200 6.19 9.77 -11.99
CA PHE A 200 5.56 10.69 -12.93
C PHE A 200 5.90 12.16 -12.60
N LEU A 201 5.74 12.56 -11.33
CA LEU A 201 5.98 13.93 -10.88
C LEU A 201 7.46 14.32 -10.94
N ASP A 202 8.35 13.35 -10.78
CA ASP A 202 9.80 13.53 -10.86
C ASP A 202 10.26 14.18 -12.18
N GLN A 203 9.54 13.91 -13.28
CA GLN A 203 9.82 14.48 -14.60
C GLN A 203 9.61 16.00 -14.67
N TYR A 204 8.95 16.56 -13.65
CA TYR A 204 8.61 17.97 -13.51
C TYR A 204 9.29 18.61 -12.29
N ASP A 205 10.25 17.90 -11.65
CA ASP A 205 10.88 18.30 -10.39
C ASP A 205 9.88 18.55 -9.25
N LEU A 206 8.77 17.80 -9.28
CA LEU A 206 7.71 17.85 -8.30
C LEU A 206 7.70 16.58 -7.44
N ALA A 207 7.27 16.72 -6.19
CA ALA A 207 6.88 15.62 -5.33
C ALA A 207 5.54 15.90 -4.65
N LEU A 208 4.91 14.81 -4.22
CA LEU A 208 3.71 14.83 -3.39
C LEU A 208 3.94 13.93 -2.18
N GLY A 209 3.87 14.52 -0.99
CA GLY A 209 3.92 13.80 0.27
C GLY A 209 2.86 12.70 0.34
N SER A 210 3.32 11.47 0.55
CA SER A 210 2.47 10.28 0.61
C SER A 210 2.66 9.51 1.93
N GLY A 211 2.74 8.19 1.86
CA GLY A 211 3.31 7.36 2.93
C GLY A 211 4.82 7.22 2.79
N ASP A 212 5.36 6.18 3.41
CA ASP A 212 6.78 5.80 3.40
C ASP A 212 7.08 4.56 2.56
N TYR A 213 6.09 4.07 1.81
CA TYR A 213 6.23 2.89 0.97
C TYR A 213 5.51 3.08 -0.37
N GLY A 214 6.27 3.09 -1.48
CA GLY A 214 5.73 3.37 -2.81
C GLY A 214 4.74 2.35 -3.37
N GLY A 215 4.68 1.13 -2.83
CA GLY A 215 3.70 0.13 -3.25
C GLY A 215 2.26 0.43 -2.82
N VAL A 216 2.07 1.33 -1.86
CA VAL A 216 0.75 1.69 -1.34
C VAL A 216 -0.07 2.37 -2.45
N GLY A 217 -1.34 1.97 -2.57
CA GLY A 217 -2.27 2.56 -3.54
C GLY A 217 -2.80 3.92 -3.09
N VAL A 218 -2.98 4.82 -4.06
CA VAL A 218 -3.41 6.21 -3.84
C VAL A 218 -4.76 6.26 -3.12
N GLY A 219 -5.77 5.53 -3.61
CA GLY A 219 -7.14 5.68 -3.14
C GLY A 219 -7.33 5.47 -1.62
N GLY A 220 -6.72 4.42 -1.07
CA GLY A 220 -6.83 4.15 0.37
C GLY A 220 -6.08 5.17 1.23
N LEU A 221 -4.88 5.58 0.82
CA LEU A 221 -4.06 6.51 1.60
C LEU A 221 -4.61 7.94 1.54
N ALA A 222 -4.97 8.40 0.34
CA ALA A 222 -5.51 9.73 0.08
C ALA A 222 -6.92 9.98 0.64
N THR A 223 -7.53 8.98 1.29
CA THR A 223 -8.83 9.11 1.96
C THR A 223 -8.77 8.86 3.46
N ALA A 224 -7.61 8.46 3.98
CA ALA A 224 -7.38 8.13 5.39
C ALA A 224 -6.45 9.12 6.11
N GLY A 225 -5.74 9.98 5.37
CA GLY A 225 -4.76 10.91 5.90
C GLY A 225 -3.51 10.95 5.01
N GLY A 226 -2.62 9.98 5.21
CA GLY A 226 -1.34 9.91 4.52
C GLY A 226 -0.21 10.56 5.32
N ILE A 227 0.53 9.72 6.04
CA ILE A 227 1.65 10.12 6.91
C ILE A 227 2.93 9.48 6.36
N GLY A 228 3.86 10.31 5.92
CA GLY A 228 5.10 9.91 5.29
C GLY A 228 6.22 10.93 5.53
N PHE A 229 7.31 10.79 4.76
CA PHE A 229 8.55 11.53 4.99
C PHE A 229 8.44 13.04 4.75
N LEU A 230 7.60 13.46 3.80
CA LEU A 230 7.34 14.88 3.52
C LEU A 230 6.19 15.45 4.36
N SER A 231 5.58 14.69 5.27
CA SER A 231 4.37 15.17 5.96
C SER A 231 4.62 16.36 6.87
N ARG A 232 5.81 16.48 7.46
CA ARG A 232 6.17 17.64 8.28
C ARG A 232 6.41 18.90 7.44
N GLU A 233 6.91 18.77 6.22
CA GLU A 233 7.14 19.90 5.32
C GLU A 233 5.84 20.31 4.62
N GLN A 234 5.13 19.31 4.08
CA GLN A 234 4.02 19.51 3.17
C GLN A 234 2.63 19.26 3.77
N GLY A 235 2.51 18.67 4.95
CA GLY A 235 1.24 18.27 5.56
C GLY A 235 0.86 16.85 5.16
N LEU A 236 -0.32 16.39 5.59
CA LEU A 236 -0.82 15.08 5.18
C LEU A 236 -1.15 15.07 3.68
N THR A 237 -1.17 13.89 3.07
CA THR A 237 -1.60 13.75 1.67
C THR A 237 -2.99 14.36 1.43
N ILE A 238 -3.90 14.23 2.38
CA ILE A 238 -5.24 14.83 2.32
C ILE A 238 -5.23 16.37 2.38
N ASP A 239 -4.17 17.01 2.86
CA ASP A 239 -4.06 18.47 2.91
C ASP A 239 -3.68 19.05 1.54
N ARG A 240 -3.07 18.22 0.69
CA ARG A 240 -2.75 18.51 -0.70
C ARG A 240 -3.87 18.17 -1.67
N LEU A 241 -4.94 17.54 -1.19
CA LEU A 241 -6.11 17.23 -2.01
C LEU A 241 -6.88 18.52 -2.34
N ARG A 242 -7.16 18.75 -3.62
CA ARG A 242 -7.97 19.86 -4.14
C ARG A 242 -9.39 19.44 -4.48
N ALA A 243 -9.52 18.25 -5.06
CA ALA A 243 -10.82 17.66 -5.37
C ALA A 243 -10.74 16.14 -5.44
N VAL A 244 -11.89 15.49 -5.28
CA VAL A 244 -12.07 14.06 -5.51
C VAL A 244 -13.38 13.84 -6.26
N GLU A 245 -13.34 12.95 -7.25
CA GLU A 245 -14.53 12.42 -7.89
C GLU A 245 -14.88 11.08 -7.27
N LEU A 246 -16.15 10.88 -6.95
CA LEU A 246 -16.65 9.64 -6.34
C LEU A 246 -17.89 9.14 -7.06
N VAL A 247 -18.07 7.83 -7.01
CA VAL A 247 -19.37 7.20 -7.22
C VAL A 247 -19.97 6.85 -5.85
N LEU A 248 -21.13 7.43 -5.55
CA LEU A 248 -21.84 7.26 -4.29
C LEU A 248 -22.55 5.91 -4.22
N ALA A 249 -23.09 5.59 -3.03
CA ALA A 249 -23.76 4.32 -2.77
C ALA A 249 -24.94 4.05 -3.71
N ASP A 250 -25.63 5.08 -4.19
CA ASP A 250 -26.75 4.98 -5.15
C ASP A 250 -26.30 4.86 -6.63
N GLY A 251 -25.00 5.02 -6.90
CA GLY A 251 -24.40 4.99 -8.24
C GLY A 251 -24.26 6.37 -8.89
N SER A 252 -24.65 7.46 -8.23
CA SER A 252 -24.44 8.81 -8.74
C SER A 252 -22.97 9.21 -8.72
N LEU A 253 -22.54 9.96 -9.74
CA LEU A 253 -21.19 10.51 -9.84
C LEU A 253 -21.20 11.92 -9.25
N VAL A 254 -20.29 12.20 -8.33
CA VAL A 254 -20.17 13.51 -7.69
C VAL A 254 -18.71 13.97 -7.66
N ARG A 255 -18.52 15.28 -7.64
CA ARG A 255 -17.22 15.91 -7.36
C ARG A 255 -17.30 16.61 -6.00
N ALA A 256 -16.31 16.39 -5.16
CA ALA A 256 -16.18 17.05 -3.86
C ALA A 256 -14.88 17.86 -3.83
N SER A 257 -14.97 19.14 -3.48
CA SER A 257 -13.89 20.13 -3.43
C SER A 257 -14.19 21.21 -2.39
N ALA A 258 -13.36 22.25 -2.29
CA ALA A 258 -13.64 23.41 -1.44
C ALA A 258 -14.83 24.25 -1.94
N GLU A 259 -15.23 24.10 -3.21
CA GLU A 259 -16.29 24.87 -3.84
C GLU A 259 -17.57 24.04 -4.09
N GLU A 260 -17.47 22.71 -4.15
CA GLU A 260 -18.55 21.80 -4.52
C GLU A 260 -18.64 20.62 -3.53
N ASN A 261 -19.83 20.27 -3.05
CA ASN A 261 -20.05 19.19 -2.06
C ASN A 261 -19.04 19.26 -0.88
N GLN A 262 -18.90 20.45 -0.29
CA GLN A 262 -17.86 20.77 0.70
C GLN A 262 -17.91 19.89 1.97
N ASP A 263 -19.11 19.47 2.35
CA ASP A 263 -19.36 18.55 3.45
C ASP A 263 -18.82 17.14 3.16
N LEU A 264 -19.04 16.62 1.95
CA LEU A 264 -18.44 15.39 1.48
C LEU A 264 -16.92 15.53 1.33
N PHE A 265 -16.42 16.68 0.84
CA PHE A 265 -14.98 16.95 0.72
C PHE A 265 -14.27 17.00 2.08
N TRP A 266 -14.96 17.49 3.11
CA TRP A 266 -14.50 17.39 4.49
C TRP A 266 -14.42 15.92 4.95
N ALA A 267 -15.46 15.12 4.68
CA ALA A 267 -15.57 13.74 5.13
C ALA A 267 -14.53 12.81 4.48
N VAL A 268 -14.29 12.96 3.18
CA VAL A 268 -13.36 12.11 2.42
C VAL A 268 -11.90 12.32 2.82
N ARG A 269 -11.56 13.49 3.37
CA ARG A 269 -10.24 13.79 3.95
C ARG A 269 -10.11 13.22 5.36
N GLY A 270 -10.14 11.89 5.48
CA GLY A 270 -9.95 11.15 6.72
C GLY A 270 -10.88 9.94 6.89
N ALA A 271 -12.05 9.94 6.26
CA ALA A 271 -13.04 8.87 6.37
C ALA A 271 -13.61 8.39 5.01
N GLY A 272 -12.91 8.63 3.90
CA GLY A 272 -13.51 8.52 2.56
C GLY A 272 -14.05 7.16 2.15
N ALA A 273 -13.49 6.06 2.68
CA ALA A 273 -14.00 4.70 2.41
C ALA A 273 -15.47 4.48 2.83
N ASN A 274 -16.04 5.38 3.64
CA ASN A 274 -17.43 5.33 4.09
C ASN A 274 -18.43 6.03 3.17
N PHE A 275 -17.98 6.81 2.18
CA PHE A 275 -18.87 7.73 1.45
C PHE A 275 -18.97 7.47 -0.05
N GLY A 276 -18.16 6.57 -0.60
CA GLY A 276 -18.18 6.28 -2.03
C GLY A 276 -16.93 5.58 -2.51
N VAL A 277 -16.92 5.24 -3.79
CA VAL A 277 -15.74 4.76 -4.49
C VAL A 277 -15.11 5.94 -5.22
N ALA A 278 -13.95 6.39 -4.76
CA ALA A 278 -13.19 7.43 -5.46
C ALA A 278 -12.76 6.93 -6.84
N THR A 279 -12.89 7.78 -7.87
CA THR A 279 -12.54 7.49 -9.26
C THR A 279 -11.44 8.37 -9.81
N ALA A 280 -11.21 9.53 -9.20
CA ALA A 280 -10.06 10.39 -9.46
C ALA A 280 -9.81 11.32 -8.28
N PHE A 281 -8.55 11.71 -8.10
CA PHE A 281 -8.12 12.72 -7.15
C PHE A 281 -7.38 13.82 -7.90
N GLU A 282 -7.50 15.05 -7.41
CA GLU A 282 -6.72 16.19 -7.88
C GLU A 282 -5.91 16.72 -6.71
N PHE A 283 -4.59 16.83 -6.87
CA PHE A 283 -3.67 17.25 -5.83
C PHE A 283 -2.83 18.45 -6.27
N GLU A 284 -2.37 19.18 -5.27
CA GLU A 284 -1.25 20.13 -5.40
C GLU A 284 0.06 19.43 -5.05
N ALA A 285 0.91 19.18 -6.04
CA ALA A 285 2.31 18.79 -5.83
C ALA A 285 3.20 20.02 -5.66
N GLU A 286 4.33 19.87 -4.96
CA GLU A 286 5.29 20.94 -4.72
C GLU A 286 6.65 20.60 -5.31
N GLU A 287 7.46 21.63 -5.56
CA GLU A 287 8.83 21.46 -6.04
C GLU A 287 9.68 20.77 -4.98
N VAL A 288 10.22 19.61 -5.33
CA VAL A 288 11.17 18.84 -4.52
C VAL A 288 12.13 18.18 -5.50
N THR A 289 13.37 18.65 -5.51
CA THR A 289 14.39 18.19 -6.45
C THR A 289 15.20 17.04 -5.84
N GLU A 290 15.99 17.36 -4.81
CA GLU A 290 16.86 16.42 -4.10
C GLU A 290 16.55 16.43 -2.61
N VAL A 291 16.64 15.25 -2.01
CA VAL A 291 16.44 15.02 -0.58
C VAL A 291 17.61 14.25 0.02
N GLY A 292 17.93 14.53 1.27
CA GLY A 292 18.79 13.67 2.07
C GLY A 292 18.00 12.45 2.54
N TRP A 293 18.36 11.27 2.06
CA TRP A 293 17.78 9.99 2.51
C TRP A 293 18.75 9.27 3.44
N ALA A 294 18.26 8.86 4.61
CA ALA A 294 19.06 8.23 5.65
C ALA A 294 18.46 6.91 6.13
N GLN A 295 19.34 5.91 6.28
CA GLN A 295 19.07 4.67 6.99
C GLN A 295 20.15 4.50 8.06
N LEU A 296 19.76 4.53 9.33
CA LEU A 296 20.66 4.41 10.47
C LEU A 296 20.29 3.18 11.29
N ALA A 297 21.29 2.39 11.67
CA ALA A 297 21.13 1.31 12.64
C ALA A 297 21.89 1.69 13.92
N LEU A 298 21.19 1.82 15.03
CA LEU A 298 21.76 2.10 16.33
C LEU A 298 21.57 0.92 17.28
N VAL A 299 22.47 0.76 18.23
CA VAL A 299 22.42 -0.29 19.24
C VAL A 299 22.47 0.33 20.63
N THR A 300 21.59 -0.13 21.51
CA THR A 300 21.54 0.35 22.90
C THR A 300 21.21 -0.78 23.87
N GLN A 301 21.69 -0.65 25.10
CA GLN A 301 21.25 -1.46 26.25
C GLN A 301 20.17 -0.74 27.06
N ASP A 302 20.06 0.59 26.91
CA ASP A 302 19.06 1.43 27.56
C ASP A 302 18.10 2.00 26.52
N LEU A 303 17.08 1.21 26.21
CA LEU A 303 16.09 1.57 25.20
C LEU A 303 15.19 2.73 25.62
N ALA A 304 14.95 2.89 26.94
CA ALA A 304 14.10 3.97 27.43
C ALA A 304 14.81 5.32 27.26
N GLU A 305 16.10 5.38 27.57
CA GLU A 305 16.88 6.60 27.36
C GLU A 305 17.04 6.94 25.87
N SER A 306 17.31 5.96 25.01
CA SER A 306 17.38 6.21 23.56
C SER A 306 16.04 6.67 22.97
N LEU A 307 14.90 6.16 23.46
CA LEU A 307 13.57 6.66 23.08
C LEU A 307 13.36 8.12 23.50
N ARG A 308 13.77 8.48 24.73
CA ARG A 308 13.72 9.86 25.22
C ARG A 308 14.56 10.81 24.36
N GLN A 309 15.82 10.46 24.10
CA GLN A 309 16.73 11.26 23.28
C GLN A 309 16.22 11.40 21.84
N TYR A 310 15.61 10.35 21.28
CA TYR A 310 14.91 10.44 20.01
C TYR A 310 13.73 11.42 20.06
N GLY A 311 12.92 11.39 21.12
CA GLY A 311 11.81 12.33 21.30
C GLY A 311 12.26 13.79 21.37
N GLU A 312 13.34 14.06 22.10
CA GLU A 312 13.96 15.39 22.19
C GLU A 312 14.49 15.84 20.83
N ALA A 313 15.28 15.00 20.14
CA ALA A 313 15.80 15.29 18.80
C ALA A 313 14.68 15.53 17.77
N ALA A 314 13.61 14.74 17.83
CA ALA A 314 12.44 14.92 16.96
C ALA A 314 11.76 16.27 17.23
N ARG A 315 11.48 16.61 18.50
CA ARG A 315 10.81 17.86 18.86
C ARG A 315 11.58 19.11 18.41
N GLU A 316 12.91 19.05 18.46
CA GLU A 316 13.80 20.15 18.04
C GLU A 316 14.07 20.16 16.52
N ALA A 317 13.72 19.07 15.81
CA ALA A 317 14.00 18.98 14.39
C ALA A 317 13.24 20.04 13.58
N PRO A 318 13.91 20.70 12.62
CA PRO A 318 13.24 21.62 11.69
C PRO A 318 12.17 20.93 10.84
N ARG A 319 11.30 21.74 10.24
CA ARG A 319 10.12 21.30 9.48
C ARG A 319 10.49 20.38 8.29
N ASP A 320 11.63 20.69 7.66
CA ASP A 320 12.22 19.96 6.53
C ASP A 320 12.70 18.54 6.88
N THR A 321 12.71 18.16 8.15
CA THR A 321 13.35 16.93 8.64
C THR A 321 12.34 16.00 9.29
N THR A 322 12.23 14.80 8.75
CA THR A 322 11.39 13.72 9.28
C THR A 322 12.25 12.48 9.50
N VAL A 323 12.27 11.94 10.72
CA VAL A 323 12.93 10.68 11.03
C VAL A 323 11.93 9.76 11.69
N PHE A 324 11.81 8.53 11.16
CA PHE A 324 11.01 7.48 11.75
C PHE A 324 11.90 6.55 12.53
N TRP A 325 11.44 6.16 13.71
CA TRP A 325 12.15 5.27 14.62
C TRP A 325 11.44 3.93 14.66
N LEU A 326 12.20 2.83 14.53
CA LEU A 326 11.67 1.47 14.49
C LEU A 326 12.54 0.54 15.33
N THR A 327 11.92 -0.31 16.13
CA THR A 327 12.61 -1.41 16.83
C THR A 327 11.73 -2.67 16.89
N GLY A 328 12.28 -3.74 17.44
CA GLY A 328 11.55 -4.94 17.82
C GLY A 328 11.94 -5.41 19.21
N GLN A 329 11.59 -6.65 19.54
CA GLN A 329 11.94 -7.25 20.82
C GLN A 329 13.46 -7.20 21.08
N PRO A 330 13.92 -6.70 22.25
CA PRO A 330 15.33 -6.75 22.63
C PRO A 330 15.85 -8.20 22.69
N ARG A 331 17.09 -8.43 22.22
CA ARG A 331 17.74 -9.74 22.26
C ARG A 331 19.03 -9.67 23.07
N GLN A 332 19.21 -10.62 23.99
CA GLN A 332 20.39 -10.69 24.86
C GLN A 332 20.69 -9.36 25.60
N GLY A 333 19.64 -8.64 26.00
CA GLY A 333 19.77 -7.34 26.69
C GLY A 333 20.13 -6.16 25.78
N GLN A 334 20.18 -6.35 24.47
CA GLN A 334 20.43 -5.29 23.49
C GLN A 334 19.22 -5.07 22.57
N SER A 335 19.01 -3.81 22.20
CA SER A 335 18.02 -3.40 21.22
C SER A 335 18.73 -2.86 19.98
N VAL A 336 18.22 -3.24 18.80
CA VAL A 336 18.64 -2.66 17.52
C VAL A 336 17.53 -1.72 17.08
N ILE A 337 17.87 -0.45 16.94
CA ILE A 337 16.99 0.61 16.45
C ILE A 337 17.32 0.83 14.98
N GLN A 338 16.30 0.85 14.14
CA GLN A 338 16.39 1.28 12.75
C GLN A 338 15.73 2.65 12.63
N MET A 339 16.42 3.60 12.03
CA MET A 339 15.86 4.90 11.69
C MET A 339 15.87 5.12 10.19
N TYR A 340 14.76 5.64 9.68
CA TYR A 340 14.60 6.06 8.29
C TYR A 340 14.33 7.55 8.29
N GLY A 341 15.25 8.34 7.74
CA GLY A 341 15.24 9.79 7.78
C GLY A 341 15.13 10.41 6.39
N MET A 342 14.40 11.50 6.28
CA MET A 342 14.39 12.38 5.12
C MET A 342 14.60 13.82 5.56
N VAL A 343 15.48 14.51 4.83
CA VAL A 343 15.67 15.96 4.90
C VAL A 343 15.32 16.52 3.53
N ASP A 344 14.38 17.46 3.45
CA ASP A 344 14.01 18.15 2.21
C ASP A 344 15.07 19.19 1.81
N SER A 345 16.25 18.70 1.46
CA SER A 345 17.39 19.47 0.99
C SER A 345 18.37 18.54 0.27
N GLY A 346 18.94 19.03 -0.83
CA GLY A 346 20.07 18.39 -1.51
C GLY A 346 21.45 18.79 -0.95
N ASP A 347 21.50 19.76 -0.03
CA ASP A 347 22.76 20.27 0.52
C ASP A 347 23.36 19.32 1.58
N PRO A 348 24.55 18.72 1.35
CA PRO A 348 25.13 17.74 2.26
C PRO A 348 25.38 18.26 3.68
N ASP A 349 25.77 19.53 3.83
CA ASP A 349 26.06 20.11 5.14
C ASP A 349 24.76 20.26 5.96
N THR A 350 23.69 20.75 5.33
CA THR A 350 22.34 20.78 5.92
C THR A 350 21.89 19.37 6.29
N ILE A 351 22.03 18.38 5.41
CA ILE A 351 21.63 17.00 5.68
C ILE A 351 22.35 16.43 6.91
N ILE A 352 23.67 16.62 6.99
CA ILE A 352 24.47 16.15 8.13
C ILE A 352 24.04 16.85 9.42
N GLU A 353 23.87 18.18 9.38
CA GLU A 353 23.44 18.97 10.54
C GLU A 353 22.10 18.46 11.09
N ARG A 354 21.12 18.23 10.21
CA ARG A 354 19.76 17.79 10.56
C ARG A 354 19.71 16.36 11.11
N LEU A 355 20.55 15.46 10.59
CA LEU A 355 20.56 14.05 10.99
C LEU A 355 21.44 13.74 12.20
N THR A 356 22.43 14.58 12.51
CA THR A 356 23.39 14.36 13.60
C THR A 356 22.70 14.13 14.97
N PRO A 357 21.70 14.93 15.38
CA PRO A 357 21.01 14.71 16.67
C PRO A 357 20.44 13.29 16.80
N PHE A 358 19.87 12.74 15.72
CA PHE A 358 19.30 11.40 15.69
C PHE A 358 20.37 10.30 15.74
N ALA A 359 21.48 10.49 15.02
CA ALA A 359 22.60 9.56 14.97
C ALA A 359 23.31 9.39 16.33
N THR A 360 23.13 10.35 17.24
CA THR A 360 23.76 10.36 18.57
C THR A 360 22.89 9.84 19.71
N THR A 361 21.66 9.40 19.45
CA THR A 361 20.73 8.91 20.50
C THR A 361 21.07 7.52 21.07
N ALA A 362 22.06 6.85 20.46
CA ALA A 362 22.60 5.55 20.85
C ALA A 362 23.93 5.29 20.10
N LEU A 363 24.53 4.10 20.28
CA LEU A 363 25.72 3.70 19.52
C LEU A 363 25.34 3.46 18.05
N LEU A 364 25.79 4.32 17.15
CA LEU A 364 25.63 4.15 15.70
C LEU A 364 26.45 2.95 15.21
N ALA A 365 25.76 1.89 14.79
CA ALA A 365 26.38 0.66 14.29
C ALA A 365 26.50 0.64 12.76
N GLN A 366 25.51 1.19 12.05
CA GLN A 366 25.53 1.31 10.60
C GLN A 366 24.85 2.62 10.17
N GLN A 367 25.32 3.18 9.06
CA GLN A 367 24.69 4.34 8.43
C GLN A 367 24.78 4.25 6.91
N GLN A 368 23.73 4.68 6.24
CA GLN A 368 23.71 5.02 4.84
C GLN A 368 22.97 6.35 4.70
N VAL A 369 23.68 7.38 4.27
CA VAL A 369 23.13 8.71 4.02
C VAL A 369 23.51 9.09 2.60
N VAL A 370 22.51 9.41 1.78
CA VAL A 370 22.68 9.73 0.36
C VAL A 370 21.82 10.93 -0.01
N VAL A 371 22.30 11.74 -0.95
CA VAL A 371 21.43 12.66 -1.70
C VAL A 371 20.74 11.84 -2.78
N ALA A 372 19.42 11.93 -2.86
CA ALA A 372 18.60 11.17 -3.80
C ALA A 372 17.42 12.01 -4.29
N ARG A 373 16.76 11.56 -5.37
CA ARG A 373 15.45 12.12 -5.74
C ARG A 373 14.37 11.48 -4.87
N TYR A 374 13.30 12.20 -4.56
CA TYR A 374 12.18 11.64 -3.77
C TYR A 374 11.59 10.38 -4.43
N ALA A 375 11.52 10.36 -5.76
CA ALA A 375 11.05 9.20 -6.52
C ALA A 375 11.91 7.95 -6.30
N ASP A 376 13.22 8.08 -6.12
CA ASP A 376 14.13 6.96 -5.87
C ASP A 376 13.86 6.31 -4.51
N VAL A 377 13.54 7.13 -3.49
CA VAL A 377 13.15 6.63 -2.16
C VAL A 377 11.85 5.84 -2.27
N MET A 378 10.85 6.37 -2.98
CA MET A 378 9.58 5.67 -3.20
C MET A 378 9.74 4.41 -4.07
N ALA A 379 10.74 4.39 -4.97
CA ALA A 379 11.02 3.27 -5.85
C ALA A 379 11.59 2.03 -5.14
N GLN A 380 12.08 2.16 -3.91
CA GLN A 380 12.52 1.04 -3.08
C GLN A 380 11.41 0.03 -2.75
N ALA A 381 10.14 0.41 -2.96
CA ALA A 381 9.04 -0.53 -2.87
C ALA A 381 9.17 -1.66 -3.91
N ALA A 382 8.96 -2.89 -3.44
CA ALA A 382 9.03 -4.08 -4.28
C ALA A 382 7.87 -4.10 -5.27
N ASP A 383 8.16 -4.43 -6.52
CA ASP A 383 7.13 -4.55 -7.53
C ASP A 383 6.23 -5.77 -7.24
N VAL A 384 4.93 -5.56 -7.40
CA VAL A 384 3.95 -6.63 -7.35
C VAL A 384 4.04 -7.37 -8.69
N GLY A 385 4.74 -8.50 -8.69
CA GLY A 385 4.92 -9.33 -9.89
C GLY A 385 3.60 -9.84 -10.49
N ALA A 386 3.69 -10.56 -11.61
CA ALA A 386 2.51 -11.08 -12.33
C ALA A 386 1.60 -11.96 -11.46
N GLU A 387 2.18 -12.60 -10.44
CA GLU A 387 1.46 -13.44 -9.46
C GLU A 387 0.66 -12.62 -8.44
N GLY A 388 0.82 -11.30 -8.40
CA GLY A 388 0.04 -10.42 -7.55
C GLY A 388 0.38 -10.50 -6.05
N HIS A 389 -0.61 -10.21 -5.22
CA HIS A 389 -0.48 -10.32 -3.77
C HIS A 389 -0.83 -11.73 -3.26
N HIS A 390 -0.13 -12.18 -2.22
CA HIS A 390 -0.31 -13.52 -1.66
C HIS A 390 -0.66 -13.53 -0.16
N GLY A 391 -0.75 -12.36 0.46
CA GLY A 391 -0.76 -12.24 1.92
C GLY A 391 0.60 -12.58 2.54
N ARG A 392 0.92 -11.95 3.67
CA ARG A 392 2.18 -12.13 4.38
C ARG A 392 1.90 -12.22 5.87
N GLY A 393 1.58 -13.42 6.33
CA GLY A 393 1.53 -13.76 7.76
C GLY A 393 0.36 -13.20 8.56
N GLU A 394 -0.52 -12.38 7.97
CA GLU A 394 -1.74 -11.89 8.63
C GLU A 394 -1.52 -11.17 9.98
N PRO A 395 -0.57 -10.23 10.06
CA PRO A 395 -0.14 -9.64 11.33
C PRO A 395 -1.24 -8.80 11.99
N ILE A 396 -1.17 -8.71 13.31
CA ILE A 396 -2.03 -7.86 14.15
C ILE A 396 -1.29 -6.56 14.43
N ALA A 397 -1.91 -5.42 14.14
CA ALA A 397 -1.35 -4.11 14.41
C ALA A 397 -2.25 -3.32 15.35
N ARG A 398 -1.64 -2.62 16.30
CA ARG A 398 -2.25 -1.60 17.15
C ARG A 398 -1.59 -0.26 16.85
N SER A 399 -2.37 0.80 16.79
CA SER A 399 -1.82 2.14 16.60
C SER A 399 -2.36 3.12 17.63
N GLY A 400 -1.67 4.24 17.79
CA GLY A 400 -2.10 5.32 18.66
C GLY A 400 -1.42 6.63 18.27
N PHE A 401 -2.12 7.74 18.44
CA PHE A 401 -1.51 9.06 18.38
C PHE A 401 -1.05 9.46 19.77
N LEU A 402 0.25 9.71 19.92
CA LEU A 402 0.92 10.03 21.17
C LEU A 402 1.08 11.55 21.25
N PRO A 403 0.40 12.23 22.19
CA PRO A 403 0.52 13.68 22.35
C PRO A 403 1.94 14.13 22.61
N GLU A 404 2.64 13.43 23.51
CA GLU A 404 3.99 13.75 23.94
C GLU A 404 4.75 12.48 24.33
N LEU A 405 6.04 12.40 23.96
CA LEU A 405 6.91 11.32 24.44
C LEU A 405 7.43 11.62 25.86
N THR A 406 6.77 11.03 26.87
CA THR A 406 7.12 11.18 28.29
C THR A 406 8.05 10.06 28.80
N GLU A 407 8.64 10.24 29.99
CA GLU A 407 9.41 9.19 30.66
C GLU A 407 8.55 7.95 30.97
N GLU A 408 7.28 8.16 31.36
CA GLU A 408 6.34 7.07 31.62
C GLU A 408 6.06 6.28 30.35
N PHE A 409 5.82 6.95 29.22
CA PHE A 409 5.65 6.28 27.94
C PHE A 409 6.89 5.48 27.56
N ALA A 410 8.10 6.05 27.67
CA ALA A 410 9.33 5.35 27.33
C ALA A 410 9.51 4.07 28.15
N ARG A 411 9.21 4.12 29.45
CA ARG A 411 9.23 2.95 30.35
C ARG A 411 8.24 1.88 29.93
N ASP A 412 7.01 2.27 29.63
CA ASP A 412 5.92 1.35 29.28
C ASP A 412 6.11 0.73 27.88
N ALA A 413 6.60 1.50 26.92
CA ALA A 413 6.99 1.00 25.59
C ALA A 413 8.07 -0.09 25.70
N VAL A 414 9.03 0.07 26.60
CA VAL A 414 10.04 -0.97 26.89
C VAL A 414 9.40 -2.22 27.50
N GLN A 415 8.38 -2.08 28.36
CA GLN A 415 7.64 -3.25 28.89
C GLN A 415 6.89 -4.00 27.80
N LEU A 416 6.20 -3.29 26.90
CA LEU A 416 5.56 -3.90 25.73
C LEU A 416 6.59 -4.65 24.88
N LEU A 417 7.72 -4.03 24.56
CA LEU A 417 8.77 -4.65 23.74
C LEU A 417 9.38 -5.90 24.40
N ARG A 418 9.58 -5.87 25.73
CA ARG A 418 10.10 -7.02 26.49
C ARG A 418 9.09 -8.16 26.65
N SER A 419 7.80 -7.88 26.53
CA SER A 419 6.75 -8.92 26.59
C SER A 419 6.85 -9.94 25.44
N GLY A 420 7.54 -9.60 24.35
CA GLY A 420 7.67 -10.44 23.15
C GLY A 420 6.41 -10.49 22.29
N GLN A 421 5.37 -9.72 22.60
CA GLN A 421 4.11 -9.69 21.85
C GLN A 421 4.19 -8.87 20.56
N THR A 422 5.22 -8.05 20.41
CA THR A 422 5.46 -7.24 19.21
C THR A 422 6.86 -7.48 18.66
N PHE A 423 6.95 -7.61 17.33
CA PHE A 423 8.22 -7.73 16.60
C PHE A 423 8.57 -6.46 15.82
N PHE A 424 7.66 -5.49 15.77
CA PHE A 424 7.79 -4.22 15.04
C PHE A 424 7.08 -3.15 15.86
N PHE A 425 7.83 -2.14 16.30
CA PHE A 425 7.33 -1.00 17.06
C PHE A 425 7.91 0.28 16.47
N GLN A 426 7.05 1.12 15.89
CA GLN A 426 7.45 2.31 15.13
C GLN A 426 6.89 3.57 15.78
N LEU A 427 7.70 4.62 15.83
CA LEU A 427 7.26 6.00 16.03
C LEU A 427 7.48 6.76 14.72
N ARG A 428 6.41 7.32 14.18
CA ARG A 428 6.46 8.29 13.08
C ARG A 428 6.37 9.68 13.67
N HIS A 429 7.35 10.51 13.36
CA HIS A 429 7.35 11.91 13.78
C HIS A 429 6.26 12.69 13.05
N MET A 430 5.40 13.36 13.81
CA MET A 430 4.33 14.23 13.32
C MET A 430 4.76 15.70 13.44
N GLY A 431 3.82 16.64 13.60
CA GLY A 431 4.13 18.07 13.72
C GLY A 431 4.35 18.77 12.38
N GLY A 432 5.00 19.93 12.42
CA GLY A 432 5.24 20.76 11.24
C GLY A 432 3.92 21.17 10.56
N ALA A 433 3.90 21.09 9.23
CA ALA A 433 2.76 21.38 8.37
C ALA A 433 1.45 20.69 8.76
N ILE A 434 1.53 19.50 9.36
CA ILE A 434 0.35 18.76 9.82
C ILE A 434 -0.46 19.61 10.81
N THR A 435 0.23 20.40 11.64
CA THR A 435 -0.38 21.26 12.68
C THR A 435 -0.89 22.61 12.16
N ASP A 436 -0.50 23.01 10.94
CA ASP A 436 -1.00 24.24 10.31
C ASP A 436 -2.49 24.14 9.99
N THR A 437 -2.99 22.92 9.77
CA THR A 437 -4.39 22.64 9.49
C THR A 437 -5.16 22.38 10.79
N PRO A 438 -6.23 23.15 11.09
CA PRO A 438 -7.06 22.91 12.27
C PRO A 438 -7.67 21.51 12.28
N SER A 439 -7.79 20.90 13.47
CA SER A 439 -8.32 19.54 13.65
C SER A 439 -9.73 19.34 13.07
N GLU A 440 -10.56 20.38 13.10
CA GLU A 440 -11.93 20.38 12.59
C GLU A 440 -12.02 20.61 11.08
N ALA A 441 -10.93 20.99 10.41
CA ALA A 441 -10.92 21.33 8.98
C ALA A 441 -11.10 20.11 8.06
N THR A 442 -10.88 18.90 8.59
CA THR A 442 -11.03 17.62 7.89
C THR A 442 -11.61 16.55 8.81
N ALA A 443 -12.02 15.40 8.29
CA ALA A 443 -12.41 14.27 9.12
C ALA A 443 -11.23 13.62 9.88
N PHE A 444 -9.99 13.85 9.44
CA PHE A 444 -8.80 13.53 10.21
C PHE A 444 -8.57 14.57 11.31
N ALA A 445 -8.91 14.21 12.55
CA ALA A 445 -8.91 15.15 13.68
C ALA A 445 -7.60 15.23 14.46
N HIS A 446 -6.74 14.21 14.39
CA HIS A 446 -5.56 14.09 15.26
C HIS A 446 -4.33 14.83 14.68
N ARG A 447 -4.39 16.16 14.63
CA ARG A 447 -3.37 17.02 13.99
C ARG A 447 -2.20 17.40 14.90
N THR A 448 -2.46 17.48 16.20
CA THR A 448 -1.52 17.99 17.22
C THR A 448 -0.59 16.98 17.90
N PRO A 449 -0.86 15.66 17.92
CA PRO A 449 0.04 14.70 18.57
C PRO A 449 1.46 14.72 18.00
N GLU A 450 2.49 14.59 18.85
CA GLU A 450 3.89 14.58 18.45
C GLU A 450 4.27 13.34 17.61
N PHE A 451 3.63 12.19 17.87
CA PHE A 451 3.97 10.94 17.19
C PHE A 451 2.74 10.11 16.81
N SER A 452 2.84 9.38 15.71
CA SER A 452 2.01 8.21 15.43
C SER A 452 2.79 6.95 15.80
N VAL A 453 2.25 6.15 16.72
CA VAL A 453 2.87 4.93 17.22
C VAL A 453 2.17 3.71 16.62
N THR A 454 2.93 2.70 16.22
CA THR A 454 2.40 1.43 15.73
C THR A 454 3.16 0.26 16.32
N ALA A 455 2.45 -0.72 16.87
CA ALA A 455 2.99 -2.00 17.29
C ALA A 455 2.38 -3.14 16.45
N ILE A 456 3.20 -4.03 15.92
CA ILE A 456 2.77 -5.19 15.14
C ILE A 456 3.25 -6.48 15.80
N GLY A 457 2.34 -7.45 15.90
CA GLY A 457 2.54 -8.78 16.48
C GLY A 457 1.80 -9.86 15.70
N MET A 458 1.89 -11.10 16.17
CA MET A 458 1.23 -12.26 15.54
C MET A 458 0.08 -12.83 16.39
N ASP A 459 0.17 -12.68 17.71
CA ASP A 459 -0.87 -13.11 18.65
C ASP A 459 -1.76 -11.93 19.02
N ARG A 460 -3.03 -11.99 18.60
CA ARG A 460 -4.01 -10.94 18.92
C ARG A 460 -4.23 -10.82 20.41
N GLN A 461 -4.44 -11.94 21.10
CA GLN A 461 -4.80 -11.92 22.52
C GLN A 461 -3.66 -11.37 23.36
N GLY A 462 -2.44 -11.83 23.09
CA GLY A 462 -1.23 -11.35 23.77
C GLY A 462 -0.94 -9.87 23.47
N LEU A 463 -1.04 -9.45 22.20
CA LEU A 463 -0.82 -8.05 21.85
C LEU A 463 -1.89 -7.13 22.44
N ASP A 464 -3.16 -7.53 22.44
CA ASP A 464 -4.27 -6.76 23.06
C ASP A 464 -4.04 -6.57 24.55
N ALA A 465 -3.77 -7.65 25.27
CA ALA A 465 -3.53 -7.58 26.71
C ALA A 465 -2.32 -6.70 27.05
N ALA A 466 -1.22 -6.81 26.29
CA ALA A 466 -0.02 -6.00 26.52
C ALA A 466 -0.23 -4.53 26.13
N TRP A 467 -0.94 -4.26 25.03
CA TRP A 467 -1.26 -2.91 24.59
C TRP A 467 -2.18 -2.20 25.58
N ASP A 468 -3.25 -2.86 26.02
CA ASP A 468 -4.19 -2.28 26.98
C ASP A 468 -3.54 -2.04 28.35
N LEU A 469 -2.60 -2.92 28.76
CA LEU A 469 -1.90 -2.79 30.03
C LEU A 469 -0.85 -1.67 30.04
N PHE A 470 -0.03 -1.56 28.98
CA PHE A 470 1.13 -0.67 28.97
C PHE A 470 0.92 0.61 28.15
N MET A 471 0.20 0.52 27.02
CA MET A 471 0.24 1.55 25.99
C MET A 471 -1.02 2.41 25.91
N ALA A 472 -2.21 1.81 26.02
CA ALA A 472 -3.48 2.47 25.66
C ALA A 472 -3.72 3.81 26.36
N LYS A 473 -3.27 3.97 27.61
CA LYS A 473 -3.41 5.21 28.41
C LYS A 473 -2.61 6.42 27.87
N HIS A 474 -1.65 6.20 26.99
CA HIS A 474 -0.75 7.24 26.48
C HIS A 474 -1.26 7.92 25.22
N PHE A 475 -2.38 7.46 24.64
CA PHE A 475 -2.87 7.94 23.35
C PHE A 475 -4.20 8.68 23.48
N ASP A 476 -4.38 9.70 22.65
CA ASP A 476 -5.63 10.47 22.51
C ASP A 476 -6.28 10.29 21.13
N GLY A 477 -5.85 9.26 20.39
CA GLY A 477 -6.35 8.96 19.07
C GLY A 477 -5.78 7.70 18.46
N LEU A 478 -6.27 7.38 17.26
CA LEU A 478 -5.92 6.18 16.51
C LEU A 478 -5.70 6.50 15.02
N TYR A 479 -4.64 5.93 14.42
CA TYR A 479 -4.49 5.98 12.98
C TYR A 479 -5.06 4.74 12.28
N LEU A 480 -6.25 4.87 11.69
CA LEU A 480 -7.02 3.75 11.13
C LEU A 480 -6.27 2.91 10.09
N SER A 481 -5.29 3.48 9.38
CA SER A 481 -4.50 2.77 8.36
C SER A 481 -3.57 1.70 8.94
N PHE A 482 -3.25 1.80 10.24
CA PHE A 482 -2.39 0.86 10.96
C PHE A 482 -3.14 0.09 12.07
N GLU A 483 -4.47 0.08 12.05
CA GLU A 483 -5.29 -0.63 13.05
C GLU A 483 -5.95 -1.89 12.50
N THR A 484 -5.85 -2.99 13.24
CA THR A 484 -6.47 -4.29 12.92
C THR A 484 -7.53 -4.74 13.93
N ASP A 485 -7.74 -3.97 14.97
CA ASP A 485 -8.84 -4.09 15.89
C ASP A 485 -10.15 -3.68 15.20
N ARG A 486 -11.17 -4.47 15.46
CA ARG A 486 -12.50 -4.34 14.85
C ARG A 486 -13.58 -4.08 15.90
N ARG A 487 -13.20 -3.93 17.18
CA ARG A 487 -14.14 -3.61 18.24
C ARG A 487 -14.74 -2.21 17.99
N PRO A 488 -16.07 -2.01 18.13
CA PRO A 488 -16.74 -0.75 17.79
C PRO A 488 -16.21 0.48 18.54
N GLU A 489 -15.73 0.31 19.76
CA GLU A 489 -15.17 1.39 20.58
C GLU A 489 -13.98 2.10 19.93
N ARG A 490 -13.26 1.43 19.02
CA ARG A 490 -12.14 2.03 18.27
C ARG A 490 -12.59 3.17 17.37
N LEU A 491 -13.89 3.27 17.07
CA LEU A 491 -14.45 4.34 16.25
C LEU A 491 -14.28 5.71 16.91
N LEU A 492 -14.40 5.78 18.23
CA LEU A 492 -14.21 7.02 19.00
C LEU A 492 -12.73 7.43 19.08
N ASP A 493 -11.82 6.45 19.03
CA ASP A 493 -10.39 6.76 18.99
C ASP A 493 -9.96 7.31 17.63
N ALA A 494 -10.58 6.85 16.53
CA ALA A 494 -10.29 7.36 15.19
C ALA A 494 -11.00 8.69 14.90
N PHE A 495 -12.21 8.85 15.42
CA PHE A 495 -13.06 10.01 15.20
C PHE A 495 -13.60 10.52 16.54
N PRO A 496 -13.06 11.64 17.06
CA PRO A 496 -13.56 12.26 18.28
C PRO A 496 -15.08 12.54 18.21
N PRO A 497 -15.79 12.67 19.35
CA PRO A 497 -17.25 12.68 19.37
C PRO A 497 -17.94 13.65 18.41
N GLU A 498 -17.43 14.87 18.26
CA GLU A 498 -17.98 15.87 17.34
C GLU A 498 -17.77 15.47 15.87
N THR A 499 -16.56 15.04 15.53
CA THR A 499 -16.21 14.51 14.20
C THR A 499 -17.08 13.32 13.85
N LEU A 500 -17.24 12.36 14.77
CA LEU A 500 -18.07 11.18 14.56
C LEU A 500 -19.56 11.52 14.39
N SER A 501 -20.06 12.48 15.16
CA SER A 501 -21.45 12.96 15.04
C SER A 501 -21.71 13.53 13.64
N ARG A 502 -20.82 14.41 13.16
CA ARG A 502 -20.90 14.98 11.81
C ARG A 502 -20.78 13.91 10.73
N LEU A 503 -19.83 12.99 10.87
CA LEU A 503 -19.65 11.87 9.95
C LEU A 503 -20.90 10.99 9.85
N ARG A 504 -21.57 10.70 10.98
CA ARG A 504 -22.84 9.96 11.01
C ARG A 504 -23.97 10.71 10.31
N GLU A 505 -24.06 12.03 10.49
CA GLU A 505 -25.03 12.85 9.75
C GLU A 505 -24.83 12.74 8.24
N LEU A 506 -23.59 12.89 7.78
CA LEU A 506 -23.24 12.75 6.37
C LEU A 506 -23.47 11.33 5.86
N LYS A 507 -23.19 10.30 6.67
CA LYS A 507 -23.44 8.90 6.32
C LYS A 507 -24.93 8.67 6.07
N ARG A 508 -25.84 9.24 6.88
CA ARG A 508 -27.30 9.19 6.62
C ARG A 508 -27.71 9.84 5.30
N ARG A 509 -26.95 10.85 4.84
CA ARG A 509 -27.22 11.55 3.58
C ARG A 509 -26.71 10.78 2.36
N TYR A 510 -25.47 10.31 2.42
CA TYR A 510 -24.74 9.77 1.26
C TYR A 510 -24.78 8.24 1.15
N ASP A 511 -24.98 7.52 2.26
CA ASP A 511 -25.07 6.06 2.29
C ASP A 511 -26.06 5.58 3.38
N PRO A 512 -27.36 5.95 3.29
CA PRO A 512 -28.37 5.60 4.30
C PRO A 512 -28.62 4.09 4.43
N ALA A 513 -28.25 3.31 3.42
CA ALA A 513 -28.40 1.85 3.41
C ALA A 513 -27.15 1.12 3.95
N GLU A 514 -26.13 1.88 4.40
CA GLU A 514 -24.85 1.37 4.89
C GLU A 514 -24.22 0.34 3.94
N LEU A 515 -24.21 0.63 2.62
CA LEU A 515 -23.55 -0.21 1.63
C LEU A 515 -22.05 -0.30 1.93
N PHE A 516 -21.42 0.81 2.30
CA PHE A 516 -20.02 0.86 2.68
C PHE A 516 -19.84 0.61 4.19
N ARG A 517 -20.15 -0.63 4.62
CA ARG A 517 -20.05 -1.10 6.02
C ARG A 517 -18.89 -2.06 6.31
N ASP A 518 -18.24 -2.58 5.28
CA ASP A 518 -17.16 -3.58 5.41
C ASP A 518 -15.75 -2.93 5.43
N ASN A 519 -15.66 -1.71 5.97
CA ASN A 519 -14.42 -0.93 6.10
C ASN A 519 -14.16 -0.56 7.58
N PHE A 520 -13.41 0.52 7.86
CA PHE A 520 -13.41 1.12 9.20
C PHE A 520 -14.71 1.90 9.36
N ALA A 521 -15.78 1.15 9.64
CA ALA A 521 -17.14 1.55 9.36
C ALA A 521 -17.68 2.56 10.38
N ILE A 522 -18.26 3.63 9.86
CA ILE A 522 -19.07 4.57 10.62
C ILE A 522 -20.49 4.02 10.65
N SER A 523 -20.84 3.34 11.74
CA SER A 523 -22.20 2.82 11.97
C SER A 523 -23.18 3.95 12.28
N LEU A 524 -24.37 3.88 11.69
CA LEU A 524 -25.49 4.78 11.96
C LEU A 524 -26.15 4.53 13.32
N GLU A 525 -26.05 3.31 13.84
CA GLU A 525 -26.50 2.96 15.19
C GLU A 525 -25.47 3.39 16.24
N ALA A 526 -25.94 3.91 17.36
CA ALA A 526 -25.09 4.16 18.52
C ALA A 526 -24.82 2.81 19.19
N SER A 527 -23.60 2.32 19.05
CA SER A 527 -23.07 1.14 19.74
C SER A 527 -22.94 1.36 21.23
#